data_AF-M5AHT0-F1
#
_entry.id   AF-M5AHT0-F1
#
_cell.length_a   1.000
_cell.length_b   1.000
_cell.length_c   1.000
_cell.angle_alpha   90.00
_cell.angle_beta   90.00
_cell.angle_gamma   90.00
#
_symmetry.space_group_name_H-M   'P 1'
#
loop_
_entity.id
_entity.type
_entity.pdbx_description
1 polymer ?
#
loop_
_entity_poly.entity_id
_entity_poly.type
_entity_poly.pdbx_seq_one_letter_code
_entity_poly.pdbx_strand_id
1 'polypeptide(L)'
;MAYLGIITENFTRRFGIMGWDLQFTHYLDDMQTYRSRDQTAKALILLGYVERDFIRFYRAGRIAEGIQFAKENLARSRLLLNELPPQQKRAQLHGLVDILAFEGVQNHAFIYEFIQLRDDYHRQIKTLPVTTARYVPWIIEIVQDFGNLAAKDGLPYDDHLESTLDIIYYVSAHLRDKLTVKQVVDHVNQRCNPVGVQRAFSDEMQMSIRDYINVKKIREAQRALLTTTVSVKKIAQELGFYDTSDFSKRFKREIGQTPLEYRQINSQKD
;
A
#
# COMPACT_ATOMS: atom_id res chain seq x y z
N MET A 1 -12.83 -7.82 -9.94
CA MET A 1 -12.04 -8.27 -11.11
C MET A 1 -12.85 -8.39 -12.40
N ALA A 2 -14.12 -8.83 -12.41
CA ALA A 2 -14.86 -9.01 -13.68
C ALA A 2 -15.40 -7.73 -14.35
N TYR A 3 -15.60 -6.63 -13.62
CA TYR A 3 -16.28 -5.43 -14.17
C TYR A 3 -15.35 -4.43 -14.89
N LEU A 4 -14.05 -4.45 -14.62
CA LEU A 4 -13.07 -3.52 -15.21
C LEU A 4 -12.33 -4.09 -16.44
N GLY A 5 -12.30 -5.42 -16.59
CA GLY A 5 -11.68 -6.09 -17.74
C GLY A 5 -12.46 -5.94 -19.06
N ILE A 6 -13.79 -5.88 -19.00
CA ILE A 6 -14.65 -5.86 -20.20
C ILE A 6 -14.61 -4.49 -20.91
N ILE A 7 -14.32 -3.41 -20.17
CA ILE A 7 -14.26 -2.05 -20.72
C ILE A 7 -12.92 -1.78 -21.42
N THR A 8 -11.84 -2.38 -20.94
CA THR A 8 -10.47 -2.13 -21.43
C THR A 8 -10.17 -2.86 -22.74
N GLU A 9 -10.72 -4.06 -22.96
CA GLU A 9 -10.51 -4.82 -24.19
C GLU A 9 -11.25 -4.26 -25.41
N ASN A 10 -12.47 -3.74 -25.23
CA ASN A 10 -13.28 -3.23 -26.33
C ASN A 10 -12.81 -1.88 -26.87
N PHE A 11 -12.12 -1.07 -26.06
CA PHE A 11 -11.69 0.27 -26.45
C PHE A 11 -10.37 0.26 -27.23
N THR A 12 -9.45 -0.63 -26.85
CA THR A 12 -8.11 -0.72 -27.45
C THR A 12 -8.14 -1.28 -28.88
N ARG A 13 -9.09 -2.17 -29.20
CA ARG A 13 -9.25 -2.74 -30.55
C ARG A 13 -9.85 -1.77 -31.58
N ARG A 14 -10.54 -0.71 -31.16
CA ARG A 14 -11.33 0.12 -32.07
C ARG A 14 -10.58 1.31 -32.68
N PHE A 15 -9.50 1.78 -32.08
CA PHE A 15 -8.92 3.10 -32.43
C PHE A 15 -7.39 3.12 -32.51
N GLY A 16 -6.75 2.10 -33.10
CA GLY A 16 -5.29 1.99 -33.17
C GLY A 16 -4.61 3.29 -33.68
N ILE A 17 -4.12 4.13 -32.77
CA ILE A 17 -3.42 5.39 -33.07
C ILE A 17 -2.47 5.72 -31.91
N MET A 18 -1.19 5.98 -32.26
CA MET A 18 -0.14 6.56 -31.41
C MET A 18 -0.41 8.04 -31.16
N GLY A 19 -0.47 8.46 -29.89
CA GLY A 19 -0.55 9.87 -29.48
C GLY A 19 -1.22 10.04 -28.12
N TRP A 20 -0.43 10.05 -27.04
CA TRP A 20 -0.91 10.06 -25.65
C TRP A 20 -1.65 11.35 -25.24
N ASP A 21 -1.37 12.49 -25.89
CA ASP A 21 -2.04 13.77 -25.60
C ASP A 21 -3.44 13.92 -26.22
N LEU A 22 -3.76 13.14 -27.27
CA LEU A 22 -5.01 13.28 -28.02
C LEU A 22 -6.17 12.49 -27.39
N GLN A 23 -5.91 11.39 -26.67
CA GLN A 23 -7.00 10.57 -26.10
C GLN A 23 -7.70 11.24 -24.90
N PHE A 24 -6.98 12.03 -24.10
CA PHE A 24 -7.52 12.64 -22.89
C PHE A 24 -8.35 13.90 -23.18
N THR A 25 -7.91 14.74 -24.12
CA THR A 25 -8.60 15.97 -24.52
C THR A 25 -9.89 15.68 -25.27
N HIS A 26 -9.86 14.75 -26.24
CA HIS A 26 -11.07 14.33 -26.96
C HIS A 26 -12.12 13.69 -26.05
N TYR A 27 -11.70 12.90 -25.05
CA TYR A 27 -12.64 12.29 -24.09
C TYR A 27 -13.27 13.31 -23.13
N LEU A 28 -12.52 14.33 -22.70
CA LEU A 28 -13.07 15.43 -21.89
C LEU A 28 -14.11 16.25 -22.66
N ASP A 29 -13.88 16.49 -23.95
CA ASP A 29 -14.86 17.15 -24.83
C ASP A 29 -16.10 16.27 -25.04
N ASP A 30 -15.93 14.96 -25.24
CA ASP A 30 -17.06 14.02 -25.34
C ASP A 30 -17.86 13.94 -24.02
N MET A 31 -17.21 14.07 -22.86
CA MET A 31 -17.84 14.11 -21.53
C MET A 31 -18.64 15.40 -21.26
N GLN A 32 -18.47 16.46 -22.06
CA GLN A 32 -19.36 17.63 -22.00
C GLN A 32 -20.79 17.26 -22.41
N THR A 33 -20.97 16.26 -23.29
CA THR A 33 -22.29 15.77 -23.74
C THR A 33 -22.90 14.72 -22.80
N TYR A 34 -22.09 14.10 -21.93
CA TYR A 34 -22.58 13.20 -20.87
C TYR A 34 -23.31 14.05 -19.81
N ARG A 35 -24.64 13.92 -19.78
CA ARG A 35 -25.59 14.76 -19.01
C ARG A 35 -24.98 15.39 -17.74
N SER A 36 -25.11 16.71 -17.64
CA SER A 36 -24.72 17.61 -16.54
C SER A 36 -25.19 17.27 -15.12
N ARG A 37 -25.76 16.09 -14.86
CA ARG A 37 -26.51 15.77 -13.63
C ARG A 37 -25.74 14.99 -12.56
N ASP A 38 -24.57 14.42 -12.85
CA ASP A 38 -23.80 13.68 -11.85
C ASP A 38 -22.30 14.02 -11.90
N GLN A 39 -21.94 15.12 -11.23
CA GLN A 39 -20.56 15.59 -11.12
C GLN A 39 -19.68 14.61 -10.34
N THR A 40 -20.27 13.84 -9.43
CA THR A 40 -19.57 12.82 -8.65
C THR A 40 -19.09 11.69 -9.56
N ALA A 41 -19.94 11.19 -10.45
CA ALA A 41 -19.56 10.18 -11.43
C ALA A 41 -18.44 10.68 -12.37
N LYS A 42 -18.52 11.93 -12.83
CA LYS A 42 -17.47 12.54 -13.67
C LYS A 42 -16.12 12.61 -12.95
N ALA A 43 -16.12 13.03 -11.69
CA ALA A 43 -14.92 13.09 -10.86
C ALA A 43 -14.29 11.70 -10.64
N LEU A 44 -15.12 10.68 -10.36
CA LEU A 44 -14.66 9.29 -10.19
C LEU A 44 -14.05 8.71 -11.46
N ILE A 45 -14.70 8.95 -12.62
CA ILE A 45 -14.21 8.49 -13.92
C ILE A 45 -12.84 9.12 -14.21
N LEU A 46 -12.71 10.44 -14.06
CA LEU A 46 -11.45 11.14 -14.29
C LEU A 46 -10.33 10.63 -13.40
N LEU A 47 -10.63 10.38 -12.12
CA LEU A 47 -9.64 9.81 -11.22
C LEU A 47 -9.20 8.40 -11.68
N GLY A 48 -10.14 7.56 -12.10
CA GLY A 48 -9.81 6.23 -12.62
C GLY A 48 -8.90 6.25 -13.85
N TYR A 49 -9.00 7.28 -14.70
CA TYR A 49 -8.05 7.49 -15.81
C TYR A 49 -6.66 7.89 -15.31
N VAL A 50 -6.59 8.83 -14.35
CA VAL A 50 -5.32 9.25 -13.74
C VAL A 50 -4.63 8.06 -13.07
N GLU A 51 -5.36 7.24 -12.32
CA GLU A 51 -4.86 6.01 -11.69
C GLU A 51 -4.32 5.04 -12.73
N ARG A 52 -5.12 4.70 -13.75
CA ARG A 52 -4.74 3.77 -14.82
C ARG A 52 -3.47 4.21 -15.54
N ASP A 53 -3.42 5.48 -15.95
CA ASP A 53 -2.30 5.96 -16.76
C ASP A 53 -1.06 6.17 -15.90
N PHE A 54 -1.19 6.57 -14.62
CA PHE A 54 -0.08 6.53 -13.69
C PHE A 54 0.48 5.12 -13.51
N ILE A 55 -0.37 4.10 -13.34
CA ILE A 55 0.06 2.68 -13.23
C ILE A 55 0.84 2.23 -14.47
N ARG A 56 0.52 2.74 -15.66
CA ARG A 56 1.29 2.44 -16.89
C ARG A 56 2.71 3.03 -16.82
N PHE A 57 2.85 4.28 -16.38
CA PHE A 57 4.18 4.88 -16.16
C PHE A 57 4.94 4.16 -15.05
N TYR A 58 4.22 3.78 -13.98
CA TYR A 58 4.73 3.04 -12.84
C TYR A 58 5.35 1.70 -13.27
N ARG A 59 4.60 0.87 -13.99
CA ARG A 59 5.05 -0.41 -14.54
C ARG A 59 6.18 -0.28 -15.56
N ALA A 60 6.24 0.86 -16.27
CA ALA A 60 7.30 1.13 -17.24
C ALA A 60 8.59 1.67 -16.60
N GLY A 61 8.66 1.82 -15.27
CA GLY A 61 9.80 2.46 -14.58
C GLY A 61 9.93 3.96 -14.86
N ARG A 62 8.98 4.57 -15.58
CA ARG A 62 8.96 6.00 -15.96
C ARG A 62 8.33 6.84 -14.84
N ILE A 63 8.81 6.65 -13.62
CA ILE A 63 8.20 7.18 -12.40
C ILE A 63 8.08 8.70 -12.41
N ALA A 64 9.15 9.41 -12.80
CA ALA A 64 9.16 10.87 -12.84
C ALA A 64 8.10 11.43 -13.80
N GLU A 65 7.94 10.82 -14.96
CA GLU A 65 6.94 11.20 -15.96
C GLU A 65 5.52 10.89 -15.47
N GLY A 66 5.33 9.74 -14.81
CA GLY A 66 4.06 9.38 -14.17
C GLY A 66 3.64 10.37 -13.08
N ILE A 67 4.57 10.77 -12.21
CA ILE A 67 4.31 11.77 -11.16
C ILE A 67 3.90 13.11 -11.78
N GLN A 68 4.62 13.55 -12.82
CA GLN A 68 4.31 14.81 -13.51
C GLN A 68 2.93 14.75 -14.18
N PHE A 69 2.63 13.65 -14.88
CA PHE A 69 1.33 13.40 -15.47
C PHE A 69 0.20 13.44 -14.42
N ALA A 70 0.36 12.77 -13.28
CA ALA A 70 -0.63 12.78 -12.22
C ALA A 70 -0.87 14.19 -11.67
N LYS A 71 0.20 14.97 -11.42
CA LYS A 71 0.10 16.35 -10.94
C LYS A 71 -0.70 17.24 -11.90
N GLU A 72 -0.38 17.19 -13.19
CA GLU A 72 -1.05 18.02 -14.20
C GLU A 72 -2.53 17.66 -14.36
N ASN A 73 -2.86 16.37 -14.39
CA ASN A 73 -4.24 15.92 -14.55
C ASN A 73 -5.09 16.19 -13.29
N LEU A 74 -4.53 15.98 -12.08
CA LEU A 74 -5.21 16.33 -10.83
C LEU A 74 -5.46 17.84 -10.72
N ALA A 75 -4.54 18.68 -11.22
CA ALA A 75 -4.74 20.12 -11.28
C ALA A 75 -5.89 20.50 -12.22
N ARG A 76 -5.99 19.87 -13.40
CA ARG A 76 -7.10 20.09 -14.35
C ARG A 76 -8.44 19.62 -13.79
N SER A 77 -8.46 18.51 -13.06
CA SER A 77 -9.69 17.93 -12.48
C SER A 77 -10.04 18.47 -11.08
N ARG A 78 -9.25 19.41 -10.54
CA ARG A 78 -9.36 19.86 -9.13
C ARG A 78 -10.76 20.32 -8.71
N LEU A 79 -11.46 21.07 -9.57
CA LEU A 79 -12.80 21.56 -9.24
C LEU A 79 -13.79 20.41 -9.04
N LEU A 80 -13.78 19.42 -9.95
CA LEU A 80 -14.64 18.23 -9.85
C LEU A 80 -14.28 17.36 -8.65
N LEU A 81 -12.98 17.18 -8.38
CA LEU A 81 -12.51 16.43 -7.21
C LEU A 81 -12.89 17.11 -5.89
N ASN A 82 -13.01 18.44 -5.87
CA ASN A 82 -13.43 19.18 -4.67
C ASN A 82 -14.87 18.88 -4.28
N GLU A 83 -15.74 18.59 -5.26
CA GLU A 83 -17.16 18.29 -5.04
C GLU A 83 -17.39 16.89 -4.43
N LEU A 84 -16.39 16.01 -4.46
CA LEU A 84 -16.51 14.67 -3.89
C LEU A 84 -16.78 14.74 -2.37
N PRO A 85 -17.75 13.97 -1.85
CA PRO A 85 -18.01 13.90 -0.42
C PRO A 85 -16.80 13.28 0.32
N PRO A 86 -16.57 13.65 1.60
CA PRO A 86 -15.41 13.17 2.36
C PRO A 86 -15.26 11.64 2.41
N GLN A 87 -16.38 10.92 2.44
CA GLN A 87 -16.38 9.44 2.43
C GLN A 87 -15.82 8.87 1.14
N GLN A 88 -16.16 9.46 -0.02
CA GLN A 88 -15.63 9.02 -1.31
C GLN A 88 -14.16 9.36 -1.46
N LYS A 89 -13.75 10.56 -1.06
CA LYS A 89 -12.33 10.95 -1.00
C LYS A 89 -11.51 9.95 -0.20
N ARG A 90 -12.01 9.56 0.98
CA ARG A 90 -11.37 8.55 1.84
C ARG A 90 -11.30 7.17 1.17
N ALA A 91 -12.39 6.71 0.57
CA ALA A 91 -12.44 5.42 -0.13
C ALA A 91 -11.45 5.37 -1.30
N GLN A 92 -11.36 6.46 -2.07
CA GLN A 92 -10.41 6.58 -3.19
C GLN A 92 -8.96 6.57 -2.73
N LEU A 93 -8.62 7.27 -1.64
CA LEU A 93 -7.26 7.23 -1.08
C LEU A 93 -6.87 5.82 -0.64
N HIS A 94 -7.78 5.09 0.01
CA HIS A 94 -7.53 3.69 0.35
C HIS A 94 -7.34 2.82 -0.89
N GLY A 95 -8.21 2.96 -1.90
CA GLY A 95 -8.09 2.23 -3.17
C GLY A 95 -6.77 2.50 -3.89
N LEU A 96 -6.35 3.75 -4.00
CA LEU A 96 -5.08 4.14 -4.61
C LEU A 96 -3.89 3.50 -3.88
N VAL A 97 -3.88 3.55 -2.55
CA VAL A 97 -2.83 2.94 -1.73
C VAL A 97 -2.79 1.43 -1.92
N ASP A 98 -3.94 0.76 -1.92
CA ASP A 98 -4.02 -0.69 -2.15
C ASP A 98 -3.52 -1.06 -3.54
N ILE A 99 -3.91 -0.31 -4.58
CA ILE A 99 -3.49 -0.56 -5.96
C ILE A 99 -1.99 -0.35 -6.13
N LEU A 100 -1.42 0.77 -5.69
CA LEU A 100 0.00 1.04 -5.85
C LEU A 100 0.87 0.11 -5.00
N ALA A 101 0.39 -0.29 -3.82
CA ALA A 101 1.06 -1.32 -3.05
C ALA A 101 0.99 -2.67 -3.74
N PHE A 102 -0.16 -3.05 -4.29
CA PHE A 102 -0.31 -4.29 -5.04
C PHE A 102 0.62 -4.30 -6.27
N GLU A 103 0.60 -3.26 -7.09
CA GLU A 103 1.50 -3.12 -8.24
C GLU A 103 2.98 -3.13 -7.81
N GLY A 104 3.29 -2.45 -6.70
CA GLY A 104 4.61 -2.42 -6.09
C GLY A 104 5.10 -3.82 -5.71
N VAL A 105 4.27 -4.55 -4.96
CA VAL A 105 4.60 -5.92 -4.56
C VAL A 105 4.69 -6.83 -5.78
N GLN A 106 3.80 -6.68 -6.77
CA GLN A 106 3.75 -7.46 -8.01
C GLN A 106 5.00 -7.35 -8.90
N ASN A 107 5.69 -6.21 -8.86
CA ASN A 107 6.70 -5.90 -9.88
C ASN A 107 8.05 -5.43 -9.31
N HIS A 108 8.27 -5.48 -7.99
CA HIS A 108 9.48 -4.90 -7.39
C HIS A 108 10.03 -5.72 -6.21
N ALA A 109 11.36 -5.75 -6.08
CA ALA A 109 12.07 -6.48 -5.02
C ALA A 109 11.86 -5.91 -3.60
N PHE A 110 11.39 -4.67 -3.44
CA PHE A 110 11.20 -4.05 -2.11
C PHE A 110 9.79 -4.28 -1.55
N ILE A 111 9.31 -5.53 -1.64
CA ILE A 111 7.94 -5.92 -1.26
C ILE A 111 7.63 -5.46 0.18
N TYR A 112 8.60 -5.63 1.08
CA TYR A 112 8.41 -5.29 2.48
C TYR A 112 8.10 -3.81 2.67
N GLU A 113 8.89 -2.95 2.04
CA GLU A 113 8.74 -1.50 2.05
C GLU A 113 7.40 -1.08 1.44
N PHE A 114 6.92 -1.77 0.40
CA PHE A 114 5.60 -1.51 -0.18
C PHE A 114 4.49 -1.77 0.82
N ILE A 115 4.57 -2.88 1.56
CA ILE A 115 3.59 -3.22 2.60
C ILE A 115 3.66 -2.24 3.77
N GLN A 116 4.85 -1.85 4.18
CA GLN A 116 5.02 -0.86 5.24
C GLN A 116 4.39 0.48 4.85
N LEU A 117 4.72 0.98 3.66
CA LEU A 117 4.20 2.23 3.13
C LEU A 117 2.67 2.19 3.02
N ARG A 118 2.12 1.07 2.52
CA ARG A 118 0.68 0.81 2.47
C ARG A 118 0.04 0.90 3.85
N ASP A 119 0.55 0.14 4.81
CA ASP A 119 0.00 0.07 6.16
C ASP A 119 0.05 1.44 6.87
N ASP A 120 1.14 2.20 6.66
CA ASP A 120 1.30 3.55 7.21
C ASP A 120 0.31 4.54 6.59
N TYR A 121 0.10 4.51 5.27
CA TYR A 121 -0.92 5.33 4.62
C TYR A 121 -2.35 4.97 5.05
N HIS A 122 -2.71 3.68 5.15
CA HIS A 122 -4.03 3.32 5.69
C HIS A 122 -4.22 3.80 7.13
N ARG A 123 -3.18 3.76 7.96
CA ARG A 123 -3.23 4.31 9.32
C ARG A 123 -3.49 5.82 9.27
N GLN A 124 -2.71 6.57 8.49
CA GLN A 124 -2.86 8.01 8.34
C GLN A 124 -4.25 8.41 7.83
N ILE A 125 -4.76 7.74 6.78
CA ILE A 125 -6.10 8.01 6.22
C ILE A 125 -7.20 7.75 7.24
N LYS A 126 -7.03 6.74 8.12
CA LYS A 126 -7.99 6.45 9.20
C LYS A 126 -7.97 7.52 10.28
N THR A 127 -6.79 8.01 10.66
CA THR A 127 -6.60 8.91 11.82
C THR A 127 -6.73 10.39 11.49
N LEU A 128 -6.36 10.82 10.28
CA LEU A 128 -6.33 12.23 9.90
C LEU A 128 -7.60 12.65 9.12
N PRO A 129 -8.03 13.92 9.24
CA PRO A 129 -9.16 14.42 8.49
C PRO A 129 -8.84 14.53 6.99
N VAL A 130 -9.68 13.90 6.16
CA VAL A 130 -9.59 14.00 4.70
C VAL A 130 -10.39 15.22 4.23
N THR A 131 -9.74 16.38 4.22
CA THR A 131 -10.35 17.64 3.77
C THR A 131 -10.16 17.83 2.28
N THR A 132 -11.02 18.65 1.65
CA THR A 132 -10.86 19.05 0.25
C THR A 132 -9.49 19.66 -0.04
N ALA A 133 -8.96 20.47 0.90
CA ALA A 133 -7.64 21.08 0.76
C ALA A 133 -6.49 20.06 0.79
N ARG A 134 -6.64 18.95 1.52
CA ARG A 134 -5.62 17.90 1.63
C ARG A 134 -5.75 16.77 0.62
N TYR A 135 -6.90 16.60 -0.01
CA TYR A 135 -7.18 15.44 -0.85
C TYR A 135 -6.23 15.28 -2.04
N VAL A 136 -6.09 16.33 -2.88
CA VAL A 136 -5.17 16.29 -4.03
C VAL A 136 -3.69 16.21 -3.60
N PRO A 137 -3.22 17.01 -2.61
CA PRO A 137 -1.87 16.84 -2.06
C PRO A 137 -1.55 15.41 -1.62
N TRP A 138 -2.48 14.73 -0.94
CA TRP A 138 -2.29 13.33 -0.54
C TRP A 138 -2.16 12.37 -1.70
N ILE A 139 -2.94 12.53 -2.76
CA ILE A 139 -2.80 11.69 -3.96
C ILE A 139 -1.37 11.85 -4.53
N ILE A 140 -0.89 13.09 -4.60
CA ILE A 140 0.46 13.38 -5.10
C ILE A 140 1.53 12.75 -4.20
N GLU A 141 1.41 12.90 -2.88
CA GLU A 141 2.33 12.30 -1.89
C GLU A 141 2.36 10.76 -2.03
N ILE A 142 1.20 10.10 -2.07
CA ILE A 142 1.08 8.65 -2.25
C ILE A 142 1.77 8.21 -3.54
N VAL A 143 1.43 8.84 -4.67
CA VAL A 143 2.01 8.54 -6.00
C VAL A 143 3.53 8.71 -5.97
N GLN A 144 4.04 9.77 -5.34
CA GLN A 144 5.47 10.04 -5.23
C GLN A 144 6.18 9.00 -4.37
N ASP A 145 5.66 8.66 -3.20
CA ASP A 145 6.31 7.73 -2.28
C ASP A 145 6.35 6.31 -2.84
N PHE A 146 5.23 5.83 -3.38
CA PHE A 146 5.17 4.51 -4.05
C PHE A 146 6.04 4.49 -5.30
N GLY A 147 6.05 5.57 -6.08
CA GLY A 147 6.88 5.71 -7.26
C GLY A 147 8.37 5.69 -6.92
N ASN A 148 8.80 6.47 -5.93
CA ASN A 148 10.20 6.51 -5.47
C ASN A 148 10.66 5.15 -4.95
N LEU A 149 9.74 4.40 -4.33
CA LEU A 149 10.04 3.04 -3.89
C LEU A 149 10.21 2.07 -5.07
N ALA A 150 9.35 2.18 -6.10
CA ALA A 150 9.41 1.38 -7.32
C ALA A 150 10.65 1.65 -8.18
N ALA A 151 11.08 2.91 -8.23
CA ALA A 151 12.25 3.35 -8.99
C ALA A 151 13.55 2.67 -8.55
N LYS A 152 13.57 2.03 -7.37
CA LYS A 152 14.79 1.45 -6.81
C LYS A 152 15.31 0.24 -7.57
N ASP A 153 14.48 -0.59 -8.21
CA ASP A 153 14.99 -1.84 -8.85
C ASP A 153 14.31 -2.36 -10.14
N GLY A 154 13.28 -1.70 -10.70
CA GLY A 154 12.86 -1.92 -12.11
C GLY A 154 12.76 -3.37 -12.63
N LEU A 155 12.24 -4.32 -11.84
CA LEU A 155 12.19 -5.73 -12.22
C LEU A 155 10.91 -6.10 -13.02
N PRO A 156 10.99 -7.07 -13.95
CA PRO A 156 9.81 -7.70 -14.56
C PRO A 156 9.22 -8.79 -13.65
N TYR A 157 7.90 -8.98 -13.77
CA TYR A 157 7.02 -9.92 -13.05
C TYR A 157 7.51 -11.39 -13.00
N ASP A 158 7.40 -12.07 -11.84
CA ASP A 158 7.64 -13.52 -11.68
C ASP A 158 6.62 -14.19 -10.72
N ASP A 159 6.28 -15.47 -10.98
CA ASP A 159 5.26 -16.29 -10.32
C ASP A 159 5.57 -16.62 -8.84
N HIS A 160 6.82 -16.47 -8.41
CA HIS A 160 7.26 -16.75 -7.03
C HIS A 160 6.62 -15.84 -5.97
N LEU A 161 6.17 -14.66 -6.39
CA LEU A 161 5.61 -13.63 -5.55
C LEU A 161 4.28 -14.01 -4.89
N GLU A 162 3.45 -14.84 -5.53
CA GLU A 162 2.14 -15.26 -4.98
C GLU A 162 2.34 -15.89 -3.59
N SER A 163 3.40 -16.71 -3.45
CA SER A 163 3.75 -17.35 -2.18
C SER A 163 4.26 -16.37 -1.11
N THR A 164 5.00 -15.33 -1.51
CA THR A 164 5.46 -14.28 -0.60
C THR A 164 4.31 -13.42 -0.10
N LEU A 165 3.37 -13.06 -0.98
CA LEU A 165 2.14 -12.36 -0.61
C LEU A 165 1.29 -13.15 0.38
N ASP A 166 1.11 -14.44 0.14
CA ASP A 166 0.36 -15.32 1.05
C ASP A 166 1.02 -15.36 2.44
N ILE A 167 2.35 -15.44 2.52
CA ILE A 167 3.09 -15.34 3.78
C ILE A 167 2.77 -14.01 4.49
N ILE A 168 2.84 -12.89 3.77
CA ILE A 168 2.61 -11.54 4.31
C ILE A 168 1.20 -11.41 4.89
N TYR A 169 0.19 -11.87 4.15
CA TYR A 169 -1.19 -11.78 4.57
C TYR A 169 -1.47 -12.69 5.76
N TYR A 170 -0.97 -13.92 5.72
CA TYR A 170 -1.11 -14.87 6.82
C TYR A 170 -0.46 -14.35 8.11
N VAL A 171 0.79 -13.87 8.04
CA VAL A 171 1.47 -13.29 9.20
C VAL A 171 0.72 -12.08 9.75
N SER A 172 0.17 -11.22 8.89
CA SER A 172 -0.59 -10.04 9.33
C SER A 172 -1.89 -10.42 10.04
N ALA A 173 -2.61 -11.44 9.54
CA ALA A 173 -3.84 -11.94 10.15
C ALA A 173 -3.59 -12.66 11.49
N HIS A 174 -2.44 -13.34 11.62
CA HIS A 174 -2.10 -14.19 12.76
C HIS A 174 -1.02 -13.61 13.68
N LEU A 175 -0.75 -12.30 13.58
CA LEU A 175 0.35 -11.66 14.30
C LEU A 175 0.21 -11.74 15.83
N ARG A 176 -1.03 -11.83 16.32
CA ARG A 176 -1.38 -11.95 17.74
C ARG A 176 -1.35 -13.37 18.27
N ASP A 177 -1.21 -14.35 17.38
CA ASP A 177 -1.11 -15.75 17.74
C ASP A 177 0.33 -16.12 18.13
N LYS A 178 0.52 -17.31 18.72
CA LYS A 178 1.84 -17.94 18.86
C LYS A 178 2.33 -18.46 17.51
N LEU A 179 2.55 -17.55 16.57
CA LEU A 179 2.91 -17.82 15.19
C LEU A 179 4.36 -18.31 15.06
N THR A 180 4.54 -19.43 14.38
CA THR A 180 5.84 -20.01 14.05
C THR A 180 6.10 -20.01 12.54
N VAL A 181 7.37 -19.97 12.12
CA VAL A 181 7.73 -20.07 10.69
C VAL A 181 7.15 -21.33 10.05
N LYS A 182 7.14 -22.45 10.80
CA LYS A 182 6.55 -23.70 10.32
C LYS A 182 5.06 -23.53 9.98
N GLN A 183 4.27 -22.91 10.86
CA GLN A 183 2.84 -22.68 10.58
C GLN A 183 2.61 -21.77 9.37
N VAL A 184 3.45 -20.73 9.22
CA VAL A 184 3.39 -19.82 8.07
C VAL A 184 3.68 -20.57 6.78
N VAL A 185 4.76 -21.35 6.76
CA VAL A 185 5.18 -22.11 5.57
C VAL A 185 4.18 -23.23 5.26
N ASP A 186 3.68 -23.95 6.28
CA ASP A 186 2.68 -25.01 6.12
C ASP A 186 1.34 -24.46 5.56
N HIS A 187 0.95 -23.23 5.91
CA HIS A 187 -0.24 -22.58 5.37
C HIS A 187 -0.13 -22.34 3.85
N VAL A 188 1.05 -21.92 3.40
CA VAL A 188 1.32 -21.49 2.02
C VAL A 188 1.69 -22.69 1.13
N ASN A 189 2.16 -23.79 1.74
CA ASN A 189 2.65 -25.00 1.07
C ASN A 189 1.60 -25.92 0.45
N GLN A 190 0.37 -25.47 0.19
CA GLN A 190 -0.59 -26.30 -0.53
C GLN A 190 -0.20 -26.54 -2.00
N ARG A 191 0.74 -25.74 -2.54
CA ARG A 191 1.15 -25.78 -3.95
C ARG A 191 2.68 -25.82 -4.20
N CYS A 192 3.51 -25.63 -3.16
CA CYS A 192 4.97 -25.43 -3.31
C CYS A 192 5.79 -26.21 -2.25
N ASN A 193 7.10 -26.36 -2.49
CA ASN A 193 8.04 -26.97 -1.52
C ASN A 193 8.44 -25.96 -0.41
N PRO A 194 8.39 -26.33 0.88
CA PRO A 194 8.76 -25.48 2.01
C PRO A 194 10.12 -24.77 1.91
N VAL A 195 11.11 -25.42 1.29
CA VAL A 195 12.46 -24.86 1.13
C VAL A 195 12.46 -23.79 0.05
N GLY A 196 11.74 -24.03 -1.06
CA GLY A 196 11.61 -23.06 -2.15
C GLY A 196 10.89 -21.79 -1.70
N VAL A 197 9.79 -21.95 -0.95
CA VAL A 197 9.01 -20.82 -0.41
C VAL A 197 9.85 -19.95 0.54
N GLN A 198 10.62 -20.57 1.44
CA GLN A 198 11.49 -19.83 2.35
C GLN A 198 12.62 -19.09 1.63
N ARG A 199 13.19 -19.72 0.59
CA ARG A 199 14.25 -19.11 -0.22
C ARG A 199 13.70 -17.94 -1.03
N ALA A 200 12.60 -18.15 -1.76
CA ALA A 200 11.92 -17.11 -2.52
C ALA A 200 11.56 -15.93 -1.62
N PHE A 201 10.92 -16.18 -0.46
CA PHE A 201 10.62 -15.12 0.49
C PHE A 201 11.87 -14.38 0.96
N SER A 202 12.97 -15.08 1.23
CA SER A 202 14.20 -14.43 1.72
C SER A 202 14.89 -13.61 0.63
N ASP A 203 14.91 -14.12 -0.59
CA ASP A 203 15.49 -13.47 -1.77
C ASP A 203 14.65 -12.25 -2.17
N GLU A 204 13.32 -12.33 -2.06
CA GLU A 204 12.41 -11.24 -2.38
C GLU A 204 12.28 -10.22 -1.25
N MET A 205 12.21 -10.62 0.02
CA MET A 205 12.02 -9.69 1.14
C MET A 205 13.33 -9.19 1.75
N GLN A 206 14.46 -9.69 1.26
CA GLN A 206 15.80 -9.44 1.81
C GLN A 206 15.89 -9.73 3.32
N MET A 207 15.01 -10.60 3.82
CA MET A 207 14.93 -11.01 5.22
C MET A 207 14.21 -12.34 5.36
N SER A 208 14.53 -13.10 6.40
CA SER A 208 13.84 -14.36 6.66
C SER A 208 12.40 -14.14 7.11
N ILE A 209 11.53 -15.14 6.92
CA ILE A 209 10.15 -15.14 7.46
C ILE A 209 10.14 -14.89 8.98
N ARG A 210 11.13 -15.45 9.69
CA ARG A 210 11.29 -15.26 11.13
C ARG A 210 11.51 -13.78 11.48
N ASP A 211 12.38 -13.12 10.73
CA ASP A 211 12.72 -11.72 10.95
C ASP A 211 11.53 -10.83 10.59
N TYR A 212 10.85 -11.11 9.48
CA TYR A 212 9.61 -10.43 9.11
C TYR A 212 8.54 -10.48 10.21
N ILE A 213 8.28 -11.66 10.79
CA ILE A 213 7.34 -11.80 11.92
C ILE A 213 7.78 -10.92 13.10
N ASN A 214 9.07 -10.96 13.45
CA ASN A 214 9.60 -10.18 14.57
C ASN A 214 9.42 -8.68 14.32
N VAL A 215 9.79 -8.17 13.14
CA VAL A 215 9.67 -6.74 12.84
C VAL A 215 8.21 -6.30 12.87
N LYS A 216 7.27 -7.10 12.33
CA LYS A 216 5.83 -6.78 12.40
C LYS A 216 5.34 -6.74 13.86
N LYS A 217 5.76 -7.69 14.71
CA LYS A 217 5.42 -7.68 16.15
C LYS A 217 5.98 -6.45 16.87
N ILE A 218 7.23 -6.08 16.61
CA ILE A 218 7.84 -4.90 17.23
C ILE A 218 7.14 -3.61 16.79
N ARG A 219 6.77 -3.48 15.51
CA ARG A 219 6.00 -2.32 15.03
C ARG A 219 4.64 -2.19 15.69
N GLU A 220 3.90 -3.29 15.82
CA GLU A 220 2.62 -3.27 16.54
C GLU A 220 2.81 -2.98 18.03
N ALA A 221 3.90 -3.46 18.64
CA ALA A 221 4.25 -3.12 20.01
C ALA A 221 4.54 -1.61 20.17
N GLN A 222 5.32 -1.01 19.28
CA GLN A 222 5.57 0.44 19.27
C GLN A 222 4.25 1.20 19.20
N ARG A 223 3.36 0.83 18.27
CA ARG A 223 2.04 1.43 18.14
C ARG A 223 1.24 1.31 19.43
N ALA A 224 1.11 0.12 20.00
CA ALA A 224 0.37 -0.10 21.23
C ALA A 224 0.96 0.65 22.43
N LEU A 225 2.28 0.79 22.50
CA LEU A 225 2.97 1.54 23.56
C LEU A 225 2.63 3.03 23.53
N LEU A 226 2.46 3.60 22.33
CA LEU A 226 2.19 5.02 22.10
C LEU A 226 0.70 5.37 22.15
N THR A 227 -0.15 4.51 21.60
CA THR A 227 -1.59 4.83 21.42
C THR A 227 -2.49 4.27 22.50
N THR A 228 -1.95 3.53 23.48
CA THR A 228 -2.77 2.86 24.52
C THR A 228 -2.10 2.89 25.88
N THR A 229 -2.90 2.71 26.93
CA THR A 229 -2.44 2.54 28.33
C THR A 229 -2.21 1.07 28.71
N VAL A 230 -2.29 0.14 27.76
CA VAL A 230 -2.13 -1.30 28.01
C VAL A 230 -0.75 -1.58 28.61
N SER A 231 -0.65 -2.47 29.61
CA SER A 231 0.63 -2.76 30.25
C SER A 231 1.61 -3.45 29.29
N VAL A 232 2.91 -3.21 29.48
CA VAL A 232 4.00 -3.87 28.71
C VAL A 232 3.84 -5.40 28.73
N LYS A 233 3.44 -5.96 29.88
CA LYS A 233 3.16 -7.39 30.05
C LYS A 233 2.03 -7.87 29.13
N LYS A 234 0.93 -7.11 29.07
CA LYS A 234 -0.23 -7.47 28.25
C LYS A 234 0.05 -7.32 26.75
N ILE A 235 0.79 -6.28 26.35
CA ILE A 235 1.26 -6.12 24.95
C ILE A 235 2.12 -7.33 24.53
N ALA A 236 3.04 -7.77 25.39
CA ALA A 236 3.87 -8.95 25.11
C ALA A 236 3.02 -10.22 24.91
N GLN A 237 2.00 -10.42 25.76
CA GLN A 237 1.08 -11.55 25.65
C GLN A 237 0.21 -11.48 24.38
N GLU A 238 -0.36 -10.32 24.06
CA GLU A 238 -1.22 -10.11 22.89
C GLU A 238 -0.47 -10.24 21.57
N LEU A 239 0.84 -10.03 21.56
CA LEU A 239 1.70 -10.23 20.38
C LEU A 239 2.37 -11.61 20.38
N GLY A 240 1.95 -12.51 21.28
CA GLY A 240 2.40 -13.90 21.30
C GLY A 240 3.90 -14.06 21.61
N PHE A 241 4.51 -13.16 22.39
CA PHE A 241 5.86 -13.39 22.93
C PHE A 241 5.80 -14.43 24.06
N TYR A 242 6.90 -15.15 24.28
CA TYR A 242 6.97 -16.21 25.29
C TYR A 242 6.72 -15.65 26.71
N ASP A 243 7.42 -14.56 27.03
CA ASP A 243 7.22 -13.79 28.25
C ASP A 243 7.60 -12.32 28.03
N THR A 244 7.38 -11.49 29.06
CA THR A 244 7.68 -10.05 29.01
C THR A 244 9.19 -9.75 28.94
N SER A 245 10.04 -10.68 29.39
CA SER A 245 11.50 -10.54 29.38
C SER A 245 12.05 -10.74 27.97
N ASP A 246 11.63 -11.81 27.27
CA ASP A 246 11.93 -12.07 25.87
C ASP A 246 11.46 -10.90 24.99
N PHE A 247 10.23 -10.42 25.20
CA PHE A 247 9.72 -9.23 24.52
C PHE A 247 10.61 -8.00 24.76
N SER A 248 10.91 -7.67 26.02
CA SER A 248 11.69 -6.46 26.35
C SER A 248 13.11 -6.51 25.78
N LYS A 249 13.75 -7.68 25.80
CA LYS A 249 15.08 -7.88 25.20
C LYS A 249 15.04 -7.69 23.69
N ARG A 250 14.08 -8.31 22.99
CA ARG A 250 13.91 -8.16 21.54
C ARG A 250 13.59 -6.72 21.16
N PHE A 251 12.64 -6.10 21.86
CA PHE A 251 12.28 -4.70 21.61
C PHE A 251 13.47 -3.77 21.80
N LYS A 252 14.26 -3.94 22.87
CA LYS A 252 15.48 -3.15 23.07
C LYS A 252 16.53 -3.39 21.99
N ARG A 253 16.68 -4.62 21.51
CA ARG A 253 17.61 -4.93 20.43
C ARG A 253 17.22 -4.22 19.13
N GLU A 254 15.94 -4.22 18.77
CA GLU A 254 15.47 -3.62 17.51
C GLU A 254 15.33 -2.10 17.59
N ILE A 255 14.93 -1.55 18.75
CA ILE A 255 14.58 -0.12 18.92
C ILE A 255 15.66 0.68 19.65
N GLY A 256 16.61 0.01 20.31
CA GLY A 256 17.66 0.63 21.13
C GLY A 256 17.21 1.00 22.55
N GLN A 257 15.91 0.92 22.85
CA GLN A 257 15.30 1.30 24.13
C GLN A 257 14.37 0.20 24.63
N THR A 258 14.20 0.05 25.95
CA THR A 258 13.19 -0.85 26.50
C THR A 258 11.77 -0.35 26.18
N PRO A 259 10.76 -1.24 26.17
CA PRO A 259 9.37 -0.83 25.95
C PRO A 259 8.88 0.28 26.90
N LEU A 260 9.33 0.24 28.15
CA LEU A 260 8.94 1.23 29.16
C LEU A 260 9.60 2.58 28.92
N GLU A 261 10.91 2.60 28.65
CA GLU A 261 11.65 3.81 28.26
C GLU A 261 11.04 4.43 27.01
N TYR A 262 10.75 3.60 26.00
CA TYR A 262 10.14 4.03 24.74
C TYR A 262 8.78 4.72 24.97
N ARG A 263 7.92 4.15 25.84
CA ARG A 263 6.65 4.79 26.21
C ARG A 263 6.88 6.12 26.94
N GLN A 264 7.74 6.15 27.96
CA GLN A 264 7.94 7.36 28.75
C GLN A 264 8.46 8.53 27.92
N ILE A 265 9.43 8.26 27.04
CA ILE A 265 10.06 9.30 26.19
C ILE A 265 9.06 9.86 25.16
N ASN A 266 8.21 9.00 24.60
CA ASN A 266 7.35 9.38 23.47
C ASN A 266 5.92 9.74 23.87
N SER A 267 5.46 9.41 25.07
CA SER A 267 4.15 9.82 25.61
C SER A 267 4.16 11.19 26.30
N GLN A 268 5.35 11.81 26.52
CA GLN A 268 5.49 13.16 27.10
C GLN A 268 5.63 14.27 26.04
N LYS A 269 5.37 13.96 24.76
CA LYS A 269 5.49 14.92 23.64
C LYS A 269 4.16 15.51 23.15
N ASP A 270 3.08 15.30 23.90
CA ASP A 270 1.78 15.97 23.69
C ASP A 270 1.51 16.99 24.80
#